data_AF-A0A099EXC9-F1
#
_entry.id   AF-A0A099EXC9-F1
#
_cell.length_a   1.000
_cell.length_b   1.000
_cell.length_c   1.000
_cell.angle_alpha   90.00
_cell.angle_beta   90.00
_cell.angle_gamma   90.00
#
_symmetry.space_group_name_H-M   'P 1'
#
loop_
_entity.id
_entity.type
_entity.pdbx_description
1 polymer ?
#
loop_
_entity_poly.entity_id
_entity_poly.type
_entity_poly.pdbx_seq_one_letter_code
_entity_poly.pdbx_strand_id
1 'polypeptide(L)'
;MLCRYRHNCHASGHHSRLNRNLTGSFGSKKYAFEEMIAEQTAAFSCAALGIVPTVRHADYIGSWLEVMREDSRAIVRAASQASKAADWLLSHLPAEDAGEPDASVTETDRSAAA
;
A
#
# COMPACT_ATOMS: atom_id res chain seq x y z
N MET A 1 -8.30 -2.03 11.43
CA MET A 1 -8.58 -1.32 10.16
C MET A 1 -7.67 -1.76 9.02
N LEU A 2 -6.33 -1.87 9.18
CA LEU A 2 -5.41 -2.35 8.12
C LEU A 2 -5.86 -3.66 7.42
N CYS A 3 -6.41 -4.61 8.17
CA CYS A 3 -6.81 -5.93 7.63
C CYS A 3 -7.87 -5.85 6.52
N ARG A 4 -8.77 -4.85 6.55
CA ARG A 4 -9.83 -4.68 5.53
C ARG A 4 -9.24 -4.25 4.19
N TYR A 5 -8.40 -3.20 4.19
CA TYR A 5 -7.78 -2.68 2.96
C TYR A 5 -6.77 -3.65 2.36
N ARG A 6 -6.04 -4.39 3.21
CA ARG A 6 -5.12 -5.46 2.78
C ARG A 6 -5.84 -6.57 2.01
N HIS A 7 -6.96 -7.10 2.52
CA HIS A 7 -7.71 -8.14 1.80
C HIS A 7 -8.30 -7.63 0.49
N ASN A 8 -8.81 -6.39 0.49
CA ASN A 8 -9.35 -5.76 -0.71
C ASN A 8 -8.26 -5.48 -1.77
N CYS A 9 -7.00 -5.29 -1.35
CA CYS A 9 -5.89 -5.18 -2.29
C CYS A 9 -5.79 -6.42 -3.16
N HIS A 10 -5.85 -7.64 -2.62
CA HIS A 10 -5.78 -8.86 -3.43
C HIS A 10 -6.94 -8.94 -4.43
N ALA A 11 -8.15 -8.54 -4.01
CA ALA A 11 -9.29 -8.48 -4.91
C ALA A 11 -9.07 -7.52 -6.08
N SER A 12 -8.38 -6.38 -5.87
CA SER A 12 -8.02 -5.44 -6.95
C SER A 12 -7.06 -6.04 -7.99
N GLY A 13 -6.32 -7.10 -7.65
CA GLY A 13 -5.34 -7.74 -8.54
C GLY A 13 -5.94 -8.62 -9.63
N HIS A 14 -7.25 -8.89 -9.59
CA HIS A 14 -7.94 -9.73 -10.58
C HIS A 14 -7.76 -9.23 -12.02
N HIS A 15 -7.79 -10.14 -13.00
CA HIS A 15 -7.50 -9.84 -14.41
C HIS A 15 -8.41 -8.76 -15.02
N SER A 16 -9.67 -8.68 -14.57
CA SER A 16 -10.63 -7.65 -14.99
C SER A 16 -10.45 -6.29 -14.30
N ARG A 17 -9.44 -6.15 -13.44
CA ARG A 17 -9.15 -4.97 -12.63
C ARG A 17 -7.72 -4.48 -12.91
N LEU A 18 -6.80 -4.61 -11.96
CA LEU A 18 -5.40 -4.19 -12.12
C LEU A 18 -4.50 -5.25 -12.75
N ASN A 19 -5.02 -6.46 -13.00
CA ASN A 19 -4.34 -7.53 -13.72
C ASN A 19 -2.90 -7.80 -13.21
N ARG A 20 -2.78 -7.95 -11.87
CA ARG A 20 -1.50 -8.28 -11.23
C ARG A 20 -1.25 -9.78 -11.26
N ASN A 21 0.02 -10.17 -11.17
CA ASN A 21 0.41 -11.57 -11.18
C ASN A 21 0.22 -12.23 -9.80
N LEU A 22 -0.91 -12.90 -9.60
CA LEU A 22 -1.28 -13.60 -8.36
C LEU A 22 -0.93 -15.10 -8.35
N THR A 23 -0.08 -15.57 -9.27
CA THR A 23 0.23 -17.02 -9.43
C THR A 23 1.22 -17.57 -8.39
N GLY A 24 1.73 -16.73 -7.48
CA GLY A 24 2.71 -17.14 -6.48
C GLY A 24 2.10 -18.02 -5.38
N SER A 25 2.77 -19.12 -5.04
CA SER A 25 2.44 -19.93 -3.86
C SER A 25 2.99 -19.31 -2.58
N PHE A 26 2.39 -19.66 -1.44
CA PHE A 26 2.86 -19.23 -0.11
C PHE A 26 4.36 -19.49 0.06
N GLY A 27 5.10 -18.49 0.58
CA GLY A 27 6.55 -18.54 0.75
C GLY A 27 7.38 -18.29 -0.52
N SER A 28 6.76 -18.14 -1.70
CA SER A 28 7.48 -17.75 -2.92
C SER A 28 7.80 -16.25 -2.97
N LYS A 29 8.82 -15.85 -3.74
CA LYS A 29 9.14 -14.43 -3.97
C LYS A 29 7.98 -13.65 -4.57
N LYS A 30 7.19 -14.27 -5.47
CA LYS A 30 6.01 -13.65 -6.08
C LYS A 30 4.92 -13.39 -5.04
N TYR A 31 4.68 -14.35 -4.15
CA TYR A 31 3.75 -14.22 -3.04
C TYR A 31 4.19 -13.13 -2.07
N ALA A 32 5.46 -13.13 -1.64
CA ALA A 32 6.01 -12.09 -0.77
C ALA A 32 5.90 -10.68 -1.38
N PHE A 33 6.07 -10.57 -2.70
CA PHE A 33 5.92 -9.30 -3.41
C PHE A 33 4.46 -8.80 -3.42
N GLU A 34 3.48 -9.69 -3.64
CA GLU A 34 2.06 -9.33 -3.57
C GLU A 34 1.63 -8.99 -2.14
N GLU A 35 2.15 -9.68 -1.13
CA GLU A 35 1.93 -9.34 0.29
C GLU A 35 2.49 -7.94 0.62
N MET A 36 3.67 -7.60 0.10
CA MET A 36 4.25 -6.26 0.24
C MET A 36 3.41 -5.17 -0.46
N ILE A 37 2.78 -5.48 -1.60
CA ILE A 37 1.82 -4.57 -2.26
C ILE A 37 0.57 -4.38 -1.37
N ALA A 38 0.05 -5.48 -0.80
CA ALA A 38 -1.15 -5.45 0.03
C ALA A 38 -0.97 -4.63 1.31
N GLU A 39 0.17 -4.75 1.99
CA GLU A 39 0.47 -3.95 3.19
C GLU A 39 0.63 -2.45 2.87
N GLN A 40 1.37 -2.11 1.80
CA GLN A 40 1.52 -0.71 1.38
C GLN A 40 0.18 -0.09 0.93
N THR A 41 -0.67 -0.87 0.27
CA THR A 41 -2.02 -0.42 -0.13
C THR A 41 -2.84 -0.06 1.10
N ALA A 42 -2.81 -0.91 2.14
CA ALA A 42 -3.51 -0.62 3.39
C ALA A 42 -2.97 0.64 4.07
N ALA A 43 -1.66 0.84 4.08
CA ALA A 43 -1.04 2.05 4.63
C ALA A 43 -1.45 3.32 3.87
N PHE A 44 -1.41 3.29 2.52
CA PHE A 44 -1.82 4.42 1.68
C PHE A 44 -3.31 4.74 1.83
N SER A 45 -4.18 3.73 1.86
CA SER A 45 -5.61 3.94 2.10
C SER A 45 -5.88 4.50 3.50
N CYS A 46 -5.18 4.05 4.54
CA CYS A 46 -5.30 4.63 5.87
C CYS A 46 -4.87 6.10 5.89
N ALA A 47 -3.75 6.44 5.26
CA ALA A 47 -3.27 7.82 5.15
C ALA A 47 -4.27 8.72 4.40
N ALA A 48 -4.81 8.25 3.26
CA ALA A 48 -5.78 8.99 2.47
C ALA A 48 -7.11 9.25 3.20
N LEU A 49 -7.48 8.40 4.16
CA LEU A 49 -8.72 8.50 4.92
C LEU A 49 -8.54 9.16 6.30
N GLY A 50 -7.34 9.67 6.62
CA GLY A 50 -7.04 10.24 7.94
C GLY A 50 -7.10 9.20 9.08
N ILE A 51 -7.03 7.90 8.76
CA ILE A 51 -7.06 6.83 9.75
C ILE A 51 -5.66 6.67 10.32
N VAL A 52 -5.48 7.05 11.58
CA VAL A 52 -4.23 6.79 12.31
C VAL A 52 -4.09 5.28 12.53
N PRO A 53 -3.09 4.62 11.93
CA PRO A 53 -2.89 3.20 12.16
C PRO A 53 -2.33 2.99 13.57
N THR A 54 -2.98 2.16 14.37
CA THR A 54 -2.38 1.64 15.60
C THR A 54 -1.32 0.62 15.21
N VAL A 55 -0.03 0.94 15.41
CA VAL A 55 1.07 0.02 15.11
C VAL A 55 0.88 -1.27 15.89
N ARG A 56 0.79 -2.41 15.19
CA ARG A 56 0.84 -3.74 15.80
C ARG A 56 2.08 -4.45 15.24
N HIS A 57 3.18 -4.31 15.99
CA HIS A 57 4.47 -5.00 15.81
C HIS A 57 5.44 -4.36 14.81
N ALA A 58 6.46 -3.67 15.35
CA ALA A 58 7.60 -3.13 14.60
C ALA A 58 8.58 -4.21 14.11
N ASP A 59 8.38 -5.46 14.52
CA ASP A 59 9.26 -6.61 14.23
C ASP A 59 9.34 -6.92 12.72
N TYR A 60 8.37 -6.48 11.93
CA TYR A 60 8.38 -6.61 10.47
C TYR A 60 9.36 -5.64 9.77
N ILE A 61 9.80 -4.56 10.42
CA ILE A 61 10.75 -3.60 9.82
C ILE A 61 12.11 -4.26 9.60
N GLY A 62 12.54 -5.14 10.52
CA GLY A 62 13.80 -5.87 10.42
C GLY A 62 13.86 -6.79 9.21
N SER A 63 12.79 -7.57 8.96
CA SER A 63 12.73 -8.47 7.81
C SER A 63 12.58 -7.72 6.47
N TRP A 64 12.02 -6.50 6.48
CA TRP A 64 11.95 -5.65 5.28
C TRP A 64 13.30 -5.05 4.93
N LEU A 65 14.13 -4.71 5.91
CA LEU A 65 15.49 -4.19 5.68
C LEU A 65 16.40 -5.22 5.01
N GLU A 66 16.26 -6.52 5.33
CA GLU A 66 17.01 -7.58 4.65
C GLU A 66 16.59 -7.72 3.18
N VAL A 67 15.27 -7.70 2.91
CA VAL A 67 14.74 -7.72 1.53
C VAL A 67 15.16 -6.48 0.74
N MET A 68 15.20 -5.30 1.38
CA MET A 68 15.64 -4.05 0.75
C MET A 68 17.14 -4.04 0.41
N ARG A 69 17.96 -4.84 1.12
CA ARG A 69 19.39 -5.01 0.79
C ARG A 69 19.60 -5.89 -0.44
N GLU A 70 18.76 -6.91 -0.65
CA GLU A 70 18.83 -7.75 -1.85
C GLU A 70 18.24 -7.07 -3.10
N ASP A 71 17.18 -6.26 -2.94
CA ASP A 71 16.55 -5.57 -4.07
C ASP A 71 15.89 -4.24 -3.65
N SER A 72 16.71 -3.19 -3.60
CA SER A 72 16.26 -1.84 -3.22
C SER A 72 15.23 -1.23 -4.17
N ARG A 73 15.05 -1.78 -5.39
CA ARG A 73 14.03 -1.31 -6.35
C ARG A 73 12.71 -2.06 -6.18
N ALA A 74 12.69 -3.19 -5.46
CA ALA A 74 11.47 -3.96 -5.23
C ALA A 74 10.44 -3.14 -4.46
N ILE A 75 10.88 -2.39 -3.44
CA ILE A 75 9.99 -1.55 -2.64
C ILE A 75 9.31 -0.47 -3.49
N VAL A 76 10.05 0.22 -4.36
CA VAL A 76 9.50 1.26 -5.25
C VAL A 76 8.53 0.66 -6.28
N ARG A 77 8.85 -0.52 -6.81
CA ARG A 77 7.95 -1.24 -7.74
C ARG A 77 6.66 -1.69 -7.06
N ALA A 78 6.74 -2.15 -5.82
CA ALA A 78 5.56 -2.50 -5.05
C ALA A 78 4.75 -1.26 -4.66
N ALA A 79 5.41 -0.18 -4.24
CA ALA A 79 4.77 1.10 -3.94
C ALA A 79 3.96 1.62 -5.13
N SER A 80 4.54 1.61 -6.34
CA SER A 80 3.82 2.03 -7.56
C SER A 80 2.56 1.20 -7.84
N GLN A 81 2.59 -0.10 -7.55
CA GLN A 81 1.41 -0.96 -7.69
C GLN A 81 0.40 -0.75 -6.56
N ALA A 82 0.90 -0.51 -5.34
CA ALA A 82 0.10 -0.23 -4.16
C ALA A 82 -0.64 1.10 -4.29
N SER A 83 -0.03 2.15 -4.86
CA SER A 83 -0.72 3.41 -5.15
C SER A 83 -1.91 3.20 -6.08
N LYS A 84 -1.70 2.48 -7.20
CA LYS A 84 -2.80 2.14 -8.12
C LYS A 84 -3.91 1.31 -7.47
N ALA A 85 -3.54 0.39 -6.58
CA ALA A 85 -4.49 -0.40 -5.81
C ALA A 85 -5.27 0.46 -4.81
N ALA A 86 -4.60 1.38 -4.12
CA ALA A 86 -5.24 2.31 -3.19
C ALA A 86 -6.20 3.24 -3.94
N ASP A 87 -5.78 3.85 -5.04
CA ASP A 87 -6.64 4.70 -5.88
C ASP A 87 -7.87 3.94 -6.39
N TRP A 88 -7.66 2.69 -6.84
CA TRP A 88 -8.75 1.82 -7.25
C TRP A 88 -9.72 1.55 -6.09
N LEU A 89 -9.22 1.26 -4.89
CA LEU A 89 -10.08 1.02 -3.73
C LEU A 89 -10.84 2.27 -3.29
N LEU A 90 -10.17 3.42 -3.23
CA LEU A 90 -10.73 4.69 -2.80
C LEU A 90 -11.81 5.18 -3.79
N SER A 91 -11.63 4.97 -5.10
CA SER A 91 -12.65 5.30 -6.11
C SER A 91 -13.92 4.45 -6.05
N HIS A 92 -13.90 3.34 -5.29
CA HIS A 92 -15.06 2.47 -5.08
C HIS A 92 -15.61 2.56 -3.65
N LEU A 93 -15.14 3.50 -2.82
CA LEU A 93 -15.72 3.75 -1.51
C LEU A 93 -17.08 4.44 -1.63
N PRO A 94 -18.06 4.11 -0.76
CA PRO A 94 -19.28 4.90 -0.63
C PRO A 94 -18.91 6.34 -0.24
N ALA A 95 -19.69 7.32 -0.70
CA ALA A 95 -19.45 8.74 -0.43
C ALA A 95 -19.38 9.09 1.08
N GLU A 96 -19.91 8.22 1.93
CA GLU A 96 -19.95 8.33 3.39
C GLU A 96 -18.61 8.02 4.07
N ASP A 97 -17.75 7.24 3.40
CA ASP A 97 -16.45 6.77 3.90
C ASP A 97 -15.27 7.57 3.32
N ALA A 98 -15.51 8.53 2.42
CA ALA A 98 -14.47 9.40 1.89
C ALA A 98 -14.09 10.43 2.96
N GLY A 99 -13.08 10.10 3.78
CA GLY A 99 -12.53 11.03 4.76
C GLY A 99 -12.20 12.38 4.12
N GLU A 100 -12.55 13.48 4.79
CA GLU A 100 -12.20 14.82 4.33
C GLU A 100 -10.67 14.90 4.13
N PRO A 101 -10.19 15.34 2.95
CA PRO A 101 -8.76 15.42 2.71
C PRO A 101 -8.14 16.44 3.69
N ASP A 102 -7.21 15.97 4.52
CA ASP A 102 -6.41 16.83 5.38
C ASP A 102 -5.54 17.75 4.51
N ALA A 103 -5.97 19.00 4.38
CA ALA A 103 -5.33 20.03 3.57
C ALA A 103 -3.92 20.44 4.09
N SER A 104 -3.46 19.91 5.23
CA SER A 104 -2.20 20.32 5.88
C SER A 104 -0.93 19.72 5.27
N VAL A 105 -1.01 18.69 4.42
CA VAL A 105 0.19 17.95 3.94
C VAL A 105 0.87 18.59 2.71
N THR A 106 0.27 19.60 2.06
CA THR A 106 0.80 20.13 0.79
C THR A 106 1.93 21.16 0.89
N GLU A 107 2.34 21.59 2.09
CA GLU A 107 3.21 22.77 2.24
C GLU A 107 4.71 22.49 2.46
N THR A 108 5.15 21.25 2.69
CA THR A 108 6.55 21.03 3.12
C THR A 108 7.59 20.81 2.00
N ASP A 109 7.21 20.52 0.75
CA ASP A 109 8.21 20.14 -0.28
C ASP A 109 8.56 21.23 -1.32
N ARG A 110 8.36 22.52 -0.99
CA ARG A 110 8.73 23.64 -1.88
C ARG A 110 9.82 24.58 -1.35
N SER A 111 10.41 24.30 -0.18
CA SER A 111 11.41 25.19 0.46
C SER A 111 12.84 24.65 0.52
N ALA A 112 13.14 23.51 -0.10
CA ALA A 112 14.51 22.95 -0.14
C ALA A 112 15.27 23.17 -1.46
N ALA A 113 14.75 23.99 -2.38
CA ALA A 113 15.41 24.33 -3.64
C ALA A 113 15.33 25.84 -3.91
N ALA A 114 16.13 26.62 -3.19
CA ALA A 114 16.48 28.02 -3.51
C ALA A 114 17.88 28.34 -2.98
#